data_AF-A0A2V7KMQ2-F1
#
_entry.id   AF-A0A2V7KMQ2-F1
#
_cell.length_a   1.000
_cell.length_b   1.000
_cell.length_c   1.000
_cell.angle_alpha   90.00
_cell.angle_beta   90.00
_cell.angle_gamma   90.00
#
_symmetry.space_group_name_H-M   'P 1'
#
loop_
_entity.id
_entity.type
_entity.pdbx_description
1 polymer ?
#
loop_
_entity_poly.entity_id
_entity_poly.type
_entity_poly.pdbx_seq_one_letter_code
_entity_poly.pdbx_strand_id
1 'polypeptide(L)' 'MEDTRLSLREIASRAAAQAERDAIRLALHATRGNKSAAARLLSTDYKTLHLKVKQYGIPTGQFREY' A
#
# COMPACT_ATOMS: atom_id res chain seq x y z
N MET A 1 -31.38 -4.37 8.42
CA MET A 1 -29.95 -4.71 8.31
C MET A 1 -29.78 -5.26 6.90
N GLU A 2 -29.55 -4.36 5.94
CA GLU A 2 -29.53 -4.70 4.52
C GLU A 2 -28.33 -5.56 4.17
N ASP A 3 -28.64 -6.63 3.44
CA ASP A 3 -27.78 -7.69 2.98
C ASP A 3 -26.43 -7.18 2.48
N THR A 4 -25.37 -7.73 3.07
CA THR A 4 -23.99 -7.62 2.63
C THR A 4 -23.78 -8.43 1.33
N ARG A 5 -24.50 -8.12 0.26
CA ARG A 5 -24.21 -8.67 -1.08
C ARG A 5 -23.06 -7.92 -1.72
N LEU A 6 -21.91 -7.90 -1.04
CA LEU A 6 -20.65 -7.62 -1.71
C LEU A 6 -20.43 -8.80 -2.65
N SER A 7 -20.40 -8.53 -3.95
CA SER A 7 -20.08 -9.58 -4.92
C SER A 7 -18.69 -10.14 -4.60
N LEU A 8 -18.41 -11.42 -4.89
CA LEU A 8 -17.09 -12.02 -4.68
C LEU A 8 -15.96 -11.14 -5.27
N ARG A 9 -16.25 -10.48 -6.40
CA ARG A 9 -15.37 -9.50 -7.05
C ARG A 9 -15.10 -8.25 -6.19
N GLU A 10 -16.09 -7.74 -5.48
CA GLU A 10 -15.90 -6.60 -4.57
C GLU A 10 -15.14 -6.98 -3.32
N ILE A 11 -15.40 -8.17 -2.77
CA ILE A 11 -14.65 -8.72 -1.63
C ILE A 11 -13.18 -8.90 -2.03
N ALA A 12 -12.92 -9.49 -3.21
CA ALA A 12 -11.58 -9.64 -3.76
C ALA A 12 -10.90 -8.28 -3.98
N SER A 13 -11.62 -7.29 -4.53
CA SER A 13 -11.09 -5.94 -4.73
C SER A 13 -10.72 -5.25 -3.41
N ARG A 14 -11.57 -5.37 -2.37
CA ARG A 14 -11.28 -4.84 -1.03
C ARG A 14 -10.10 -5.55 -0.38
N ALA A 15 -10.05 -6.89 -0.48
CA ALA A 15 -8.95 -7.68 0.05
C ALA A 15 -7.63 -7.34 -0.66
N ALA A 16 -7.66 -7.19 -1.99
CA ALA A 16 -6.51 -6.76 -2.77
C ALA A 16 -6.05 -5.35 -2.35
N ALA A 17 -6.96 -4.38 -2.24
CA ALA A 17 -6.62 -3.03 -1.79
C ALA A 17 -6.03 -3.00 -0.38
N GLN A 18 -6.52 -3.86 0.52
CA GLN A 18 -5.98 -4.02 1.86
C GLN A 18 -4.58 -4.65 1.83
N ALA A 19 -4.41 -5.75 1.10
CA ALA A 19 -3.13 -6.41 0.92
C ALA A 19 -2.08 -5.48 0.30
N GLU A 20 -2.47 -4.65 -0.68
CA GLU A 20 -1.59 -3.66 -1.28
C GLU A 20 -1.15 -2.60 -0.26
N ARG A 21 -2.07 -2.11 0.59
CA ARG A 21 -1.72 -1.15 1.66
C ARG A 21 -0.76 -1.75 2.67
N ASP A 22 -1.02 -2.98 3.12
CA ASP A 22 -0.17 -3.69 4.07
C ASP A 22 1.22 -3.97 3.47
N ALA A 23 1.29 -4.40 2.21
CA ALA A 23 2.55 -4.61 1.50
C ALA A 23 3.37 -3.30 1.38
N ILE A 24 2.72 -2.18 1.04
CA ILE A 24 3.37 -0.86 0.99
C ILE A 24 3.87 -0.44 2.37
N ARG A 25 3.09 -0.64 3.43
CA ARG A 25 3.50 -0.31 4.81
C ARG A 25 4.70 -1.16 5.25
N LEU A 26 4.66 -2.47 5.02
CA LEU A 26 5.75 -3.39 5.32
C LEU A 26 7.03 -3.01 4.58
N ALA A 27 6.93 -2.73 3.28
CA ALA A 27 8.07 -2.31 2.49
C ALA A 27 8.66 -0.98 2.98
N LEU A 28 7.82 0.01 3.29
CA LEU A 28 8.25 1.30 3.84
C LEU A 28 8.85 1.18 5.24
N HIS A 29 8.33 0.27 6.06
CA HIS A 29 8.87 -0.01 7.39
C HIS A 29 10.23 -0.70 7.28
N ALA A 30 10.35 -1.73 6.43
CA ALA A 30 11.61 -2.41 6.15
C ALA A 30 12.68 -1.49 5.58
N THR A 31 12.28 -0.44 4.84
CA THR A 31 13.20 0.51 4.19
C THR A 31 13.36 1.81 4.93
N ARG A 32 12.79 1.94 6.14
CA ARG A 32 12.82 3.15 6.97
C ARG A 32 12.43 4.41 6.20
N GLY A 33 11.32 4.33 5.46
CA GLY A 33 10.79 5.47 4.68
C GLY A 33 11.49 5.74 3.36
N ASN A 34 12.41 4.88 2.93
CA ASN A 34 12.98 4.99 1.58
C ASN A 34 12.00 4.42 0.54
N LYS A 35 11.32 5.35 -0.15
CA LYS A 35 10.36 5.08 -1.24
C LYS A 35 10.97 4.27 -2.38
N SER A 36 12.20 4.57 -2.77
CA SER A 36 12.87 3.86 -3.88
C SER A 36 13.24 2.44 -3.50
N ALA A 37 13.69 2.24 -2.26
CA ALA A 37 13.99 0.90 -1.75
C ALA A 37 12.71 0.09 -1.52
N ALA A 38 11.62 0.72 -1.06
CA ALA A 38 10.31 0.06 -0.94
C ALA A 38 9.75 -0.34 -2.31
N ALA A 39 9.93 0.50 -3.33
CA ALA A 39 9.54 0.19 -4.71
C ALA A 39 10.32 -1.02 -5.24
N ARG A 40 11.64 -1.07 -5.00
CA ARG A 40 12.47 -2.24 -5.30
C ARG A 40 12.02 -3.51 -4.56
N LEU A 41 11.67 -3.39 -3.27
CA LEU A 41 11.19 -4.52 -2.46
C LEU A 41 9.86 -5.08 -2.97
N LEU A 42 8.96 -4.21 -3.40
CA LEU A 42 7.67 -4.57 -3.99
C LEU A 42 7.77 -4.93 -5.49
N SER A 43 8.99 -4.93 -6.05
CA SER A 43 9.26 -5.11 -7.48
C SER A 43 8.34 -4.24 -8.36
N THR A 44 8.06 -3.02 -7.91
CA THR A 44 7.16 -2.08 -8.57
C THR A 44 7.91 -0.82 -8.95
N ASP A 45 7.33 -0.07 -9.88
CA ASP A 45 7.94 1.17 -10.34
C ASP A 45 7.78 2.28 -9.30
N TYR A 46 8.80 3.14 -9.15
CA TYR A 46 8.76 4.25 -8.21
C TYR A 46 7.53 5.14 -8.44
N LYS A 47 7.14 5.36 -9.71
CA LYS A 47 5.95 6.15 -10.05
C LYS A 47 4.66 5.48 -9.56
N THR A 48 4.54 4.17 -9.69
CA THR A 48 3.38 3.39 -9.23
C THR A 48 3.28 3.43 -7.71
N LEU A 49 4.40 3.23 -7.01
CA LEU A 49 4.45 3.34 -5.56
C LEU A 49 4.11 4.77 -5.11
N HIS A 50 4.66 5.78 -5.77
CA HIS A 50 4.41 7.18 -5.44
C HIS A 50 2.93 7.54 -5.61
N LEU A 51 2.29 7.09 -6.69
CA LEU A 51 0.87 7.32 -6.92
C LEU A 51 0.02 6.62 -5.87
N LYS A 52 0.30 5.35 -5.56
CA LYS A 52 -0.42 4.59 -4.51
C LYS A 52 -0.23 5.20 -3.14
N VAL A 53 1.00 5.57 -2.77
CA VAL A 53 1.31 6.25 -1.50
C VAL A 53 0.53 7.55 -1.37
N LYS A 54 0.44 8.35 -2.45
CA LYS A 54 -0.34 9.59 -2.48
C LYS A 54 -1.84 9.32 -2.39
N GLN A 55 -2.33 8.32 -3.12
CA GLN A 55 -3.74 7.91 -3.14
C GLN A 55 -4.20 7.34 -1.79
N TYR A 56 -3.33 6.61 -1.10
CA TYR A 56 -3.59 6.06 0.22
C TYR A 56 -3.20 7.00 1.37
N GLY A 57 -2.63 8.17 1.08
CA GLY A 57 -2.22 9.16 2.08
C GLY A 57 -1.13 8.67 3.04
N ILE A 58 -0.24 7.77 2.59
CA ILE A 58 0.78 7.15 3.46
C ILE A 58 1.95 8.14 3.64
N PRO A 59 2.21 8.64 4.87
CA PRO A 59 3.27 9.61 5.11
C PRO A 59 4.63 8.90 5.12
N THR A 60 5.23 8.76 3.95
CA THR A 60 6.58 8.17 3.79
C THR A 60 7.68 8.91 4.56
N GLY A 61 7.46 10.18 4.93
CA GLY A 61 8.36 10.94 5.79
C GLY A 61 8.37 10.46 7.25
N GLN A 62 7.25 9.91 7.74
CA GLN A 62 7.12 9.46 9.13
C GLN A 62 8.00 8.23 9.44
N PHE A 63 8.41 7.49 8.41
CA PHE A 63 9.24 6.29 8.55
C PHE A 63 10.74 6.60 8.50
N ARG A 64 11.16 7.83 8.18
CA ARG A 64 12.58 8.25 8.11
C ARG A 64 13.18 8.59 9.49
N GLU A 65 12.38 8.59 10.55
CA GLU A 65 12.77 9.12 11.88
C GLU A 65 12.87 8.03 12.98
N TYR A 66 13.43 6.85 12.66
CA TYR A 66 13.78 5.83 13.67
C TYR A 66 15.10 5.11 13.38
#